data_AF-A0A3A4PR02-F1
#
_entry.id   AF-A0A3A4PR02-F1
#
_cell.length_a   1.000
_cell.length_b   1.000
_cell.length_c   1.000
_cell.angle_alpha   90.00
_cell.angle_beta   90.00
_cell.angle_gamma   90.00
#
_symmetry.space_group_name_H-M   'P 1'
#
loop_
_entity.id
_entity.type
_entity.pdbx_description
1 polymer ?
#
loop_
_entity_poly.entity_id
_entity_poly.type
_entity_poly.pdbx_seq_one_letter_code
_entity_poly.pdbx_strand_id
1 'polypeptide(L)'
;MASQWFSESERVELAIPVIKRIKTAIRKGDTARAVALCEELRKERVLLHDFFTDCLAAIFTWTGENLGEDKIPDMFTYCFENSSKRPVFDLMGIEIERGLMAELLVRGWVAHSCGGAGEHPGAFRVEEDDEKFTFIMDPCGSGGRLLRKGSYNPPLDFALTSEAYPWSFNREGFPYYCTHCSFINESMPMRYNGIPSWPLDPPARADEACRWYIYKDKRAIPERFYERYGVKKETGAAPAAASGERWFTPQQIADTVRPTYIRIQERLERGDTKGALRIIREMAGDFVFLHSQIVNMLVSIFDFISRRAGEEKLGDALFFLYEKGVRRQIATSLEGMDRREALCFIVHNFFLADLCGGGSYPPGGVSVSEDAGGVTIILDPCGSGGKLLRHNAYRPLSPVKKAMEKIEVASMRLTAKLPLPLSLQKSSIPFTLDYFCETRRPAGMGTTTRAYDWSGNRAGMPYYCCLCTSFMKEAGADWLQVHPPEGRRDPCVWRAAK
;
A
#
# COMPACT_ATOMS: atom_id res chain seq x y z
N MET A 1 -18.95 -24.82 -31.92
CA MET A 1 -17.70 -24.28 -31.35
C MET A 1 -18.10 -23.11 -30.47
N ALA A 2 -17.89 -23.18 -29.15
CA ALA A 2 -18.12 -22.01 -28.30
C ALA A 2 -17.23 -20.87 -28.85
N SER A 3 -17.83 -19.70 -29.10
CA SER A 3 -17.09 -18.55 -29.63
C SER A 3 -15.90 -18.25 -28.72
N GLN A 4 -14.72 -18.04 -29.31
CA GLN A 4 -13.58 -17.53 -28.56
C GLN A 4 -13.94 -16.15 -28.01
N TRP A 5 -13.67 -15.91 -26.73
CA TRP A 5 -13.82 -14.60 -26.11
C TRP A 5 -12.68 -13.67 -26.54
N PHE A 6 -11.46 -14.18 -26.67
CA PHE A 6 -10.29 -13.39 -27.00
C PHE A 6 -9.45 -14.03 -28.10
N SER A 7 -9.04 -13.21 -29.06
CA SER A 7 -7.96 -13.54 -29.98
C SER A 7 -6.63 -13.76 -29.24
N GLU A 8 -5.66 -14.39 -29.90
CA GLU A 8 -4.30 -14.53 -29.34
C GLU A 8 -3.66 -13.18 -29.01
N SER A 9 -3.80 -12.18 -29.88
CA SER A 9 -3.28 -10.83 -29.63
C SER A 9 -3.95 -10.15 -28.44
N GLU A 10 -5.27 -10.30 -28.27
CA GLU A 10 -5.98 -9.75 -27.11
C GLU A 10 -5.51 -10.40 -25.80
N ARG A 11 -5.31 -11.73 -25.78
CA ARG A 11 -4.80 -12.44 -24.58
C ARG A 11 -3.40 -11.95 -24.19
N VAL A 12 -2.53 -11.71 -25.18
CA VAL A 12 -1.21 -11.14 -24.93
C VAL A 12 -1.33 -9.71 -24.40
N GLU A 13 -2.19 -8.85 -24.97
CA GLU A 13 -2.35 -7.47 -24.50
C GLU A 13 -2.96 -7.40 -23.09
N LEU A 14 -3.96 -8.25 -22.78
CA LEU A 14 -4.57 -8.38 -21.45
C LEU A 14 -3.54 -8.70 -20.35
N ALA A 15 -2.45 -9.39 -20.70
CA ALA A 15 -1.38 -9.74 -19.77
C ALA A 15 -0.32 -8.63 -19.60
N ILE A 16 -0.44 -7.48 -20.28
CA ILE A 16 0.56 -6.42 -20.24
C ILE A 16 0.07 -5.23 -19.39
N PRO A 17 0.74 -4.93 -18.27
CA PRO A 17 0.46 -3.73 -17.47
C PRO A 17 0.43 -2.44 -18.31
N VAL A 18 -0.48 -1.52 -17.99
CA VAL A 18 -0.66 -0.26 -18.73
C VAL A 18 0.65 0.53 -18.83
N ILE A 19 1.46 0.55 -17.77
CA ILE A 19 2.77 1.21 -17.78
C ILE A 19 3.73 0.66 -18.87
N LYS A 20 3.69 -0.65 -19.13
CA LYS A 20 4.48 -1.28 -20.19
C LYS A 20 3.88 -0.98 -21.57
N ARG A 21 2.55 -0.89 -21.68
CA ARG A 21 1.86 -0.45 -22.91
C ARG A 21 2.22 0.99 -23.26
N ILE A 22 2.22 1.92 -22.29
CA ILE A 22 2.67 3.32 -22.48
C ILE A 22 4.11 3.34 -23.01
N LYS A 23 5.03 2.62 -22.35
CA LYS A 23 6.44 2.55 -22.76
C LYS A 23 6.60 2.06 -24.19
N THR A 24 5.82 1.05 -24.59
CA THR A 24 5.86 0.50 -25.95
C THR A 24 5.31 1.51 -26.97
N ALA A 25 4.21 2.20 -26.67
CA ALA A 25 3.64 3.23 -27.53
C ALA A 25 4.64 4.37 -27.78
N ILE A 26 5.30 4.88 -26.73
CA ILE A 26 6.33 5.92 -26.85
C ILE A 26 7.49 5.46 -27.73
N ARG A 27 7.97 4.22 -27.57
CA ARG A 27 9.06 3.66 -28.38
C ARG A 27 8.70 3.49 -29.86
N LYS A 28 7.42 3.29 -30.17
CA LYS A 28 6.90 3.21 -31.53
C LYS A 28 6.59 4.58 -32.14
N GLY A 29 6.76 5.67 -31.39
CA GLY A 29 6.39 7.02 -31.83
C GLY A 29 4.87 7.27 -31.82
N ASP A 30 4.08 6.40 -31.20
CA ASP A 30 2.62 6.55 -31.11
C ASP A 30 2.25 7.38 -29.87
N THR A 31 2.43 8.69 -29.99
CA THR A 31 2.15 9.66 -28.92
C THR A 31 0.68 9.66 -28.53
N ALA A 32 -0.24 9.56 -29.50
CA ALA A 32 -1.68 9.57 -29.24
C ALA A 32 -2.09 8.38 -28.38
N ARG A 33 -1.63 7.16 -28.72
CA ARG A 33 -1.88 5.98 -27.89
C ARG A 33 -1.22 6.09 -26.52
N ALA A 34 0.01 6.61 -26.43
CA ALA A 34 0.69 6.79 -25.15
C ALA A 34 -0.08 7.73 -24.20
N VAL A 35 -0.62 8.84 -24.72
CA VAL A 35 -1.45 9.78 -23.95
C VAL A 35 -2.76 9.13 -23.50
N ALA A 36 -3.44 8.40 -24.39
CA ALA A 36 -4.67 7.68 -24.04
C ALA A 36 -4.45 6.63 -22.94
N LEU A 37 -3.32 5.92 -22.98
CA LEU A 37 -2.95 4.94 -21.96
C LEU A 37 -2.59 5.59 -20.61
N CYS A 38 -2.18 6.86 -20.58
CA CYS A 38 -1.98 7.58 -19.31
C CYS A 38 -3.32 7.80 -18.56
N GLU A 39 -4.42 8.03 -19.29
CA GLU A 39 -5.76 8.08 -18.69
C GLU A 39 -6.26 6.73 -18.21
N GLU A 40 -5.88 5.64 -18.88
CA GLU A 40 -6.17 4.28 -18.42
C GLU A 40 -5.45 3.98 -17.10
N LEU A 41 -4.16 4.33 -17.02
CA LEU A 41 -3.36 4.18 -15.81
C LEU A 41 -3.93 4.95 -14.61
N ARG A 42 -4.46 6.15 -14.87
CA ARG A 42 -5.12 6.97 -13.85
C ARG A 42 -6.31 6.25 -13.21
N LYS A 43 -7.10 5.51 -14.01
CA LYS A 43 -8.28 4.78 -13.52
C LYS A 43 -7.90 3.50 -12.77
N GLU A 44 -6.98 2.71 -13.34
CA GLU A 44 -6.52 1.43 -12.77
C GLU A 44 -6.06 1.56 -11.31
N ARG A 45 -5.26 2.60 -11.01
CA ARG A 45 -4.67 2.79 -9.68
C ARG A 45 -5.67 3.19 -8.60
N VAL A 46 -6.70 3.96 -8.97
CA VAL A 46 -7.70 4.45 -8.01
C VAL A 46 -8.49 3.29 -7.42
N LEU A 47 -8.92 2.34 -8.26
CA LEU A 47 -9.80 1.27 -7.81
C LEU A 47 -9.08 0.33 -6.84
N LEU A 48 -7.86 -0.12 -7.16
CA LEU A 48 -7.10 -0.99 -6.24
C LEU A 48 -6.76 -0.27 -4.93
N HIS A 49 -6.39 1.02 -5.00
CA HIS A 49 -6.11 1.82 -3.80
C HIS A 49 -7.35 1.95 -2.89
N ASP A 50 -8.50 2.28 -3.47
CA ASP A 50 -9.74 2.47 -2.72
C ASP A 50 -10.23 1.16 -2.14
N PHE A 51 -10.07 0.05 -2.87
CA PHE A 51 -10.35 -1.30 -2.37
C PHE A 51 -9.54 -1.58 -1.10
N PHE A 52 -8.23 -1.32 -1.14
CA PHE A 52 -7.36 -1.54 0.01
C PHE A 52 -7.70 -0.64 1.21
N THR A 53 -8.04 0.62 0.94
CA THR A 53 -8.43 1.58 1.97
C THR A 53 -9.71 1.14 2.68
N ASP A 54 -10.71 0.71 1.93
CA ASP A 54 -11.98 0.24 2.49
C ASP A 54 -11.83 -1.11 3.20
N CYS A 55 -11.00 -2.03 2.68
CA CYS A 55 -10.68 -3.29 3.36
C CYS A 55 -10.06 -3.06 4.74
N LEU A 56 -9.14 -2.09 4.83
CA LEU A 56 -8.52 -1.71 6.10
C LEU A 56 -9.52 -1.04 7.05
N ALA A 57 -10.33 -0.10 6.56
CA ALA A 57 -11.38 0.52 7.37
C ALA A 57 -12.37 -0.52 7.92
N ALA A 58 -12.78 -1.47 7.08
CA ALA A 58 -13.66 -2.56 7.45
C ALA A 58 -13.02 -3.49 8.50
N ILE A 59 -11.77 -3.93 8.30
CA ILE A 59 -11.16 -4.87 9.25
C ILE A 59 -10.84 -4.24 10.61
N PHE A 60 -10.52 -2.94 10.63
CA PHE A 60 -10.35 -2.21 11.89
C PHE A 60 -11.68 -2.04 12.61
N THR A 61 -12.74 -1.68 11.88
CA THR A 61 -14.11 -1.59 12.38
C THR A 61 -14.53 -2.92 13.00
N TRP A 62 -14.43 -4.00 12.23
CA TRP A 62 -14.77 -5.35 12.69
C TRP A 62 -14.00 -5.71 13.96
N THR A 63 -12.69 -5.43 14.01
CA THR A 63 -11.86 -5.74 15.18
C THR A 63 -12.35 -5.00 16.42
N GLY A 64 -12.60 -3.70 16.35
CA GLY A 64 -13.05 -2.94 17.51
C GLY A 64 -14.47 -3.30 17.94
N GLU A 65 -15.38 -3.57 17.01
CA GLU A 65 -16.77 -3.93 17.32
C GLU A 65 -16.91 -5.36 17.87
N ASN A 66 -16.10 -6.31 17.38
CA ASN A 66 -16.27 -7.73 17.70
C ASN A 66 -15.26 -8.23 18.74
N LEU A 67 -14.07 -7.64 18.83
CA LEU A 67 -13.06 -8.01 19.82
C LEU A 67 -12.92 -6.98 20.95
N GLY A 68 -13.50 -5.79 20.78
CA GLY A 68 -13.44 -4.67 21.72
C GLY A 68 -12.51 -3.55 21.26
N GLU A 69 -12.92 -2.29 21.49
CA GLU A 69 -12.10 -1.11 21.17
C GLU A 69 -10.74 -1.13 21.89
N ASP A 70 -10.70 -1.68 23.11
CA ASP A 70 -9.46 -1.87 23.88
C ASP A 70 -8.44 -2.79 23.18
N LYS A 71 -8.85 -3.55 22.15
CA LYS A 71 -7.98 -4.39 21.32
C LYS A 71 -7.42 -3.69 20.11
N ILE A 72 -7.88 -2.48 19.76
CA ILE A 72 -7.33 -1.71 18.63
C ILE A 72 -5.82 -1.44 18.81
N PRO A 73 -5.33 -1.02 19.99
CA PRO A 73 -3.89 -0.82 20.21
C PRO A 73 -3.09 -2.13 20.16
N ASP A 74 -3.63 -3.23 20.67
CA ASP A 74 -3.02 -4.56 20.60
C ASP A 74 -2.87 -5.01 19.14
N MET A 75 -3.93 -4.86 18.34
CA MET A 75 -3.94 -5.17 16.91
C MET A 75 -2.90 -4.34 16.17
N PHE A 76 -2.88 -3.01 16.33
CA PHE A 76 -1.91 -2.18 15.62
C PHE A 76 -0.47 -2.44 16.07
N THR A 77 -0.23 -2.65 17.36
CA THR A 77 1.09 -3.02 17.86
C THR A 77 1.57 -4.33 17.23
N TYR A 78 0.73 -5.38 17.29
CA TYR A 78 1.02 -6.67 16.69
C TYR A 78 1.25 -6.55 15.18
N CYS A 79 0.37 -5.83 14.50
CA CYS A 79 0.44 -5.61 13.07
C CYS A 79 1.77 -4.95 12.69
N PHE A 80 2.09 -3.78 13.26
CA PHE A 80 3.30 -3.05 12.90
C PHE A 80 4.60 -3.75 13.35
N GLU A 81 4.56 -4.57 14.41
CA GLU A 81 5.66 -5.46 14.75
C GLU A 81 5.98 -6.47 13.65
N ASN A 82 4.94 -6.97 12.96
CA ASN A 82 5.07 -7.96 11.90
C ASN A 82 5.20 -7.36 10.49
N SER A 83 4.54 -6.23 10.22
CA SER A 83 4.43 -5.63 8.89
C SER A 83 5.48 -4.56 8.59
N SER A 84 5.92 -3.82 9.62
CA SER A 84 6.67 -2.57 9.42
C SER A 84 7.97 -2.49 10.21
N LYS A 85 8.13 -3.21 11.33
CA LYS A 85 9.37 -3.16 12.11
C LYS A 85 10.63 -3.48 11.28
N ARG A 86 10.66 -4.65 10.65
CA ARG A 86 11.80 -5.13 9.84
C ARG A 86 12.01 -4.37 8.53
N PRO A 87 10.97 -4.09 7.72
CA PRO A 87 11.13 -3.38 6.45
C PRO A 87 11.15 -1.86 6.57
N VAL A 88 10.62 -1.27 7.64
CA VAL A 88 10.46 0.19 7.79
C VAL A 88 11.25 0.67 9.01
N PHE A 89 10.85 0.34 10.24
CA PHE A 89 11.43 0.98 11.43
C PHE A 89 12.93 0.72 11.61
N ASP A 90 13.41 -0.49 11.30
CA ASP A 90 14.83 -0.84 11.32
C ASP A 90 15.64 0.05 10.35
N LEU A 91 15.05 0.42 9.20
CA LEU A 91 15.66 1.29 8.20
C LEU A 91 15.52 2.78 8.55
N MET A 92 14.42 3.17 9.17
CA MET A 92 14.21 4.55 9.61
C MET A 92 15.16 4.97 10.73
N GLY A 93 15.69 4.00 11.48
CA GLY A 93 16.76 4.20 12.45
C GLY A 93 18.15 4.39 11.80
N ILE A 94 18.25 4.48 10.47
CA ILE A 94 19.47 4.81 9.74
C ILE A 94 19.50 6.31 9.50
N GLU A 95 20.62 6.96 9.78
CA GLU A 95 20.80 8.38 9.49
C GLU A 95 20.91 8.61 7.99
N ILE A 96 19.93 9.29 7.42
CA ILE A 96 19.96 9.76 6.03
C ILE A 96 19.65 11.24 6.01
N GLU A 97 20.14 11.92 4.99
CA GLU A 97 19.84 13.33 4.74
C GLU A 97 18.32 13.57 4.77
N ARG A 98 17.88 14.53 5.60
CA ARG A 98 16.44 14.75 5.87
C ARG A 98 15.71 15.27 4.63
N GLY A 99 16.38 16.05 3.79
CA GLY A 99 15.84 16.46 2.50
C GLY A 99 15.68 15.29 1.51
N LEU A 100 16.58 14.30 1.55
CA LEU A 100 16.40 13.07 0.78
C LEU A 100 15.23 12.25 1.31
N MET A 101 15.06 12.17 2.64
CA MET A 101 13.86 11.55 3.23
C MET A 101 12.58 12.27 2.78
N ALA A 102 12.60 13.60 2.69
CA ALA A 102 11.48 14.38 2.16
C ALA A 102 11.18 14.04 0.70
N GLU A 103 12.19 13.97 -0.16
CA GLU A 103 12.06 13.58 -1.58
C GLU A 103 11.45 12.18 -1.73
N LEU A 104 11.84 11.23 -0.87
CA LEU A 104 11.31 9.88 -0.87
C LEU A 104 9.83 9.83 -0.43
N LEU A 105 9.47 10.60 0.59
CA LEU A 105 8.08 10.68 1.04
C LEU A 105 7.17 11.34 0.00
N VAL A 106 7.64 12.36 -0.73
CA VAL A 106 6.87 12.96 -1.84
C VAL A 106 6.41 11.88 -2.83
N ARG A 107 7.29 10.94 -3.21
CA ARG A 107 6.94 9.85 -4.13
C ARG A 107 5.82 8.98 -3.57
N GLY A 108 5.92 8.60 -2.29
CA GLY A 108 4.89 7.83 -1.60
C GLY A 108 3.56 8.57 -1.53
N TRP A 109 3.58 9.88 -1.27
CA TRP A 109 2.36 10.69 -1.15
C TRP A 109 1.65 10.96 -2.47
N VAL A 110 2.40 11.11 -3.57
CA VAL A 110 1.81 11.20 -4.92
C VAL A 110 1.12 9.88 -5.30
N ALA A 111 1.72 8.74 -4.94
CA ALA A 111 1.07 7.44 -5.13
C ALA A 111 -0.16 7.29 -4.23
N HIS A 112 -0.07 7.72 -2.97
CA HIS A 112 -1.16 7.64 -2.00
C HIS A 112 -2.33 8.57 -2.32
N SER A 113 -2.10 9.71 -2.98
CA SER A 113 -3.16 10.60 -3.45
C SER A 113 -3.89 10.09 -4.70
N CYS A 114 -3.56 8.89 -5.17
CA CYS A 114 -4.02 8.33 -6.45
C CYS A 114 -3.77 9.26 -7.64
N GLY A 115 -2.77 10.13 -7.56
CA GLY A 115 -2.51 11.13 -8.57
C GLY A 115 -3.69 12.09 -8.78
N GLY A 116 -4.44 12.45 -7.74
CA GLY A 116 -5.55 13.39 -7.86
C GLY A 116 -6.76 12.86 -8.62
N ALA A 117 -6.91 11.53 -8.70
CA ALA A 117 -8.01 10.87 -9.37
C ALA A 117 -8.99 10.20 -8.39
N GLY A 118 -10.20 9.93 -8.87
CA GLY A 118 -11.29 9.33 -8.09
C GLY A 118 -12.20 10.34 -7.41
N GLU A 119 -13.24 9.85 -6.74
CA GLU A 119 -14.17 10.67 -5.95
C GLU A 119 -13.45 11.28 -4.74
N HIS A 120 -13.62 12.58 -4.49
CA HIS A 120 -12.86 13.34 -3.48
C HIS A 120 -11.34 13.12 -3.60
N PRO A 121 -10.73 13.47 -4.75
CA PRO A 121 -9.34 13.13 -5.04
C PRO A 121 -8.40 13.73 -4.00
N GLY A 122 -7.40 12.96 -3.58
CA GLY A 122 -6.38 13.47 -2.67
C GLY A 122 -5.59 14.62 -3.32
N ALA A 123 -5.42 15.72 -2.60
CA ALA A 123 -4.51 16.79 -3.00
C ALA A 123 -3.28 16.79 -2.08
N PHE A 124 -2.15 17.20 -2.64
CA PHE A 124 -0.86 17.15 -1.97
C PHE A 124 -0.06 18.42 -2.26
N ARG A 125 0.42 19.07 -1.20
CA ARG A 125 1.33 20.22 -1.27
C ARG A 125 2.52 19.97 -0.34
N VAL A 126 3.65 20.54 -0.71
CA VAL A 126 4.86 20.55 0.13
C VAL A 126 5.24 22.00 0.36
N GLU A 127 5.47 22.34 1.62
CA GLU A 127 6.06 23.60 2.04
C GLU A 127 7.41 23.32 2.70
N GLU A 128 8.35 24.24 2.54
CA GLU A 128 9.66 24.17 3.18
C GLU A 128 9.97 25.50 3.87
N ASP A 129 10.20 25.42 5.18
CA ASP A 129 10.69 26.52 5.99
C ASP A 129 12.13 26.23 6.48
N ASP A 130 12.67 27.07 7.37
CA ASP A 130 14.03 26.91 7.87
C ASP A 130 14.19 25.69 8.80
N GLU A 131 13.11 25.20 9.39
CA GLU A 131 13.10 24.13 10.39
C GLU A 131 12.73 22.77 9.79
N LYS A 132 11.80 22.75 8.84
CA LYS A 132 11.09 21.52 8.43
C LYS A 132 10.50 21.58 7.02
N PHE A 133 10.18 20.39 6.53
CA PHE A 133 9.27 20.17 5.42
C PHE A 133 7.87 19.86 5.97
N THR A 134 6.86 20.55 5.45
CA THR A 134 5.46 20.34 5.79
C THR A 134 4.73 19.75 4.58
N PHE A 135 4.19 18.55 4.76
CA PHE A 135 3.39 17.86 3.76
C PHE A 135 1.92 18.08 4.10
N ILE A 136 1.19 18.74 3.21
CA ILE A 136 -0.20 19.14 3.42
C ILE A 136 -1.07 18.29 2.49
N MET A 137 -1.97 17.51 3.08
CA MET A 137 -2.81 16.56 2.36
C MET A 137 -4.29 16.90 2.53
N ASP A 138 -4.97 17.26 1.44
CA ASP A 138 -6.31 17.87 1.47
C ASP A 138 -7.22 17.32 0.36
N PRO A 139 -8.01 16.26 0.60
CA PRO A 139 -7.87 15.38 1.76
C PRO A 139 -6.60 14.54 1.63
N CYS A 140 -6.17 13.89 2.71
CA CYS A 140 -5.27 12.75 2.52
C CYS A 140 -5.99 11.67 1.71
N GLY A 141 -5.25 11.00 0.81
CA GLY A 141 -5.81 10.09 -0.19
C GLY A 141 -6.55 8.88 0.38
N SER A 142 -6.46 8.66 1.70
CA SER A 142 -7.09 7.57 2.43
C SER A 142 -8.11 8.04 3.47
N GLY A 143 -7.70 8.30 4.72
CA GLY A 143 -8.61 8.58 5.84
C GLY A 143 -9.46 9.84 5.66
N GLY A 144 -8.84 10.94 5.20
CA GLY A 144 -9.54 12.17 4.84
C GLY A 144 -10.50 11.98 3.67
N ARG A 145 -10.13 11.12 2.72
CA ARG A 145 -10.98 10.75 1.59
C ARG A 145 -12.17 9.90 2.03
N LEU A 146 -11.99 8.93 2.94
CA LEU A 146 -13.08 8.19 3.59
C LEU A 146 -14.03 9.12 4.34
N LEU A 147 -13.49 10.11 5.06
CA LEU A 147 -14.30 11.11 5.75
C LEU A 147 -15.17 11.90 4.76
N ARG A 148 -14.60 12.37 3.65
CA ARG A 148 -15.33 13.13 2.63
C ARG A 148 -16.34 12.29 1.85
N LYS A 149 -16.05 11.01 1.61
CA LYS A 149 -17.00 10.03 1.05
C LYS A 149 -18.17 9.71 1.99
N GLY A 150 -18.12 10.15 3.24
CA GLY A 150 -19.14 9.83 4.24
C GLY A 150 -19.12 8.37 4.67
N SER A 151 -17.97 7.69 4.59
CA SER A 151 -17.86 6.24 4.88
C SER A 151 -18.14 5.85 6.33
N TYR A 152 -18.22 6.82 7.24
CA TYR A 152 -18.57 6.63 8.65
C TYR A 152 -20.08 6.80 8.91
N ASN A 153 -20.86 7.10 7.87
CA ASN A 153 -22.32 7.15 7.91
C ASN A 153 -22.92 5.90 7.23
N PRO A 154 -24.23 5.65 7.38
CA PRO A 154 -24.91 4.59 6.65
C PRO A 154 -24.69 4.71 5.13
N PRO A 155 -24.52 3.57 4.41
CA PRO A 155 -24.64 2.19 4.90
C PRO A 155 -23.29 1.54 5.32
N LEU A 156 -22.18 2.28 5.27
CA LEU A 156 -20.86 1.71 5.56
C LEU A 156 -20.61 1.65 7.06
N ASP A 157 -20.98 2.71 7.80
CA ASP A 157 -20.92 2.75 9.27
C ASP A 157 -19.55 2.32 9.82
N PHE A 158 -18.46 2.76 9.18
CA PHE A 158 -17.14 2.51 9.74
C PHE A 158 -16.98 3.14 11.12
N ALA A 159 -16.26 2.45 12.00
CA ALA A 159 -16.21 2.84 13.40
C ALA A 159 -15.33 4.08 13.66
N LEU A 160 -15.78 4.83 14.67
CA LEU A 160 -15.11 5.95 15.28
C LEU A 160 -14.78 5.59 16.74
N THR A 161 -13.79 6.23 17.33
CA THR A 161 -13.47 5.97 18.74
C THR A 161 -14.58 6.41 19.68
N SER A 162 -14.84 5.60 20.71
CA SER A 162 -15.87 5.91 21.71
C SER A 162 -15.39 6.94 22.73
N GLU A 163 -14.09 7.04 22.95
CA GLU A 163 -13.46 8.01 23.86
C GLU A 163 -12.18 8.61 23.24
N ALA A 164 -11.60 9.57 23.96
CA ALA A 164 -10.30 10.14 23.64
C ALA A 164 -9.16 9.26 24.18
N TYR A 165 -8.29 8.80 23.29
CA TYR A 165 -7.14 7.98 23.61
C TYR A 165 -5.82 8.58 23.10
N PRO A 166 -4.68 8.29 23.73
CA PRO A 166 -3.36 8.66 23.19
C PRO A 166 -3.16 8.22 21.73
N TRP A 167 -3.62 7.01 21.40
CA TRP A 167 -3.54 6.44 20.05
C TRP A 167 -4.61 6.96 19.07
N SER A 168 -5.57 7.75 19.55
CA SER A 168 -6.56 8.47 18.74
C SER A 168 -6.29 9.97 18.69
N PHE A 169 -5.02 10.37 18.87
CA PHE A 169 -4.61 11.77 18.92
C PHE A 169 -5.24 12.56 20.09
N ASN A 170 -5.67 11.87 21.15
CA ASN A 170 -6.46 12.38 22.28
C ASN A 170 -7.81 12.95 21.83
N ARG A 171 -8.48 12.26 20.89
CA ARG A 171 -9.78 12.69 20.34
C ARG A 171 -10.79 11.56 20.42
N GLU A 172 -11.96 11.90 20.94
CA GLU A 172 -13.19 11.10 20.83
C GLU A 172 -13.77 11.24 19.42
N GLY A 173 -14.49 10.22 18.96
CA GLY A 173 -15.09 10.21 17.63
C GLY A 173 -14.05 10.21 16.51
N PHE A 174 -12.82 9.74 16.78
CA PHE A 174 -11.74 9.72 15.80
C PHE A 174 -11.82 8.45 14.95
N PRO A 175 -11.68 8.51 13.63
CA PRO A 175 -11.77 7.31 12.80
C PRO A 175 -10.77 6.21 13.14
N TYR A 176 -11.25 4.97 13.31
CA TYR A 176 -10.37 3.79 13.45
C TYR A 176 -9.42 3.64 12.26
N TYR A 177 -9.86 4.02 11.06
CA TYR A 177 -8.94 4.08 9.92
C TYR A 177 -7.76 5.00 10.21
N CYS A 178 -7.99 6.21 10.70
CA CYS A 178 -6.94 7.20 10.90
C CYS A 178 -6.01 6.87 12.08
N THR A 179 -6.41 6.02 13.02
CA THR A 179 -5.57 5.69 14.19
C THR A 179 -4.29 4.96 13.78
N HIS A 180 -4.25 4.23 12.66
CA HIS A 180 -3.02 3.59 12.18
C HIS A 180 -1.87 4.59 12.00
N CYS A 181 -2.19 5.86 11.69
CA CYS A 181 -1.21 6.93 11.56
C CYS A 181 -0.52 7.28 12.89
N SER A 182 -1.19 7.17 14.04
CA SER A 182 -0.54 7.42 15.33
C SER A 182 0.52 6.35 15.62
N PHE A 183 0.23 5.10 15.26
CA PHE A 183 1.14 3.97 15.46
C PHE A 183 2.34 3.99 14.53
N ILE A 184 2.11 4.04 13.21
CA ILE A 184 3.20 3.89 12.23
C ILE A 184 4.17 5.09 12.25
N ASN A 185 3.70 6.29 12.61
CA ASN A 185 4.51 7.51 12.49
C ASN A 185 5.06 8.01 13.83
N GLU A 186 4.36 7.76 14.93
CA GLU A 186 4.71 8.33 16.22
C GLU A 186 5.01 7.23 17.24
N SER A 187 4.00 6.48 17.72
CA SER A 187 4.17 5.62 18.90
C SER A 187 5.13 4.45 18.68
N MET A 188 5.04 3.74 17.54
CA MET A 188 5.94 2.61 17.25
C MET A 188 7.36 3.06 16.91
N PRO A 189 7.58 4.09 16.07
CA PRO A 189 8.91 4.67 15.91
C PRO A 189 9.54 5.14 17.21
N MET A 190 8.79 5.79 18.11
CA MET A 190 9.32 6.16 19.43
C MET A 190 9.75 4.94 20.22
N ARG A 191 8.97 3.86 20.21
CA ARG A 191 9.31 2.61 20.90
C ARG A 191 10.59 1.95 20.38
N TYR A 192 10.87 2.02 19.08
CA TYR A 192 12.04 1.32 18.50
C TYR A 192 13.26 2.21 18.23
N ASN A 193 13.03 3.48 17.95
CA ASN A 193 14.05 4.43 17.52
C ASN A 193 14.17 5.66 18.44
N GLY A 194 13.34 5.77 19.49
CA GLY A 194 13.37 6.88 20.47
C GLY A 194 12.78 8.21 19.96
N ILE A 195 12.26 8.25 18.73
CA ILE A 195 11.81 9.46 18.06
C ILE A 195 10.63 9.17 17.12
N PRO A 196 9.60 10.03 17.04
CA PRO A 196 8.62 9.93 15.99
C PRO A 196 9.29 10.09 14.62
N SER A 197 8.82 9.32 13.66
CA SER A 197 9.38 9.30 12.31
C SER A 197 8.96 10.50 11.49
N TRP A 198 7.65 10.65 11.35
CA TRP A 198 6.98 11.69 10.56
C TRP A 198 5.78 12.19 11.36
N PRO A 199 6.02 12.93 12.46
CA PRO A 199 4.94 13.40 13.31
C PRO A 199 3.91 14.19 12.50
N LEU A 200 2.64 14.13 12.92
CA LEU A 200 1.54 14.68 12.14
C LEU A 200 0.44 15.31 13.00
N ASP A 201 -0.24 16.27 12.40
CA ASP A 201 -1.50 16.81 12.88
C ASP A 201 -2.63 16.29 11.97
N PRO A 202 -3.49 15.39 12.48
CA PRO A 202 -4.65 14.97 11.72
C PRO A 202 -5.64 16.14 11.59
N PRO A 203 -6.47 16.17 10.53
CA PRO A 203 -7.42 17.25 10.33
C PRO A 203 -8.43 17.31 11.49
N ALA A 204 -8.77 18.49 12.00
CA ALA A 204 -9.77 18.62 13.06
C ALA A 204 -11.18 18.34 12.51
N ARG A 205 -11.42 18.73 11.26
CA ARG A 205 -12.68 18.53 10.52
C ARG A 205 -12.45 17.90 9.16
N ALA A 206 -13.50 17.33 8.55
CA ALA A 206 -13.40 16.65 7.25
C ALA A 206 -12.95 17.56 6.09
N ASP A 207 -13.21 18.86 6.17
CA ASP A 207 -12.83 19.89 5.21
C ASP A 207 -11.40 20.42 5.41
N GLU A 208 -10.68 19.97 6.44
CA GLU A 208 -9.32 20.40 6.72
C GLU A 208 -8.26 19.41 6.20
N ALA A 209 -7.02 19.91 6.11
CA ALA A 209 -5.87 19.13 5.68
C ALA A 209 -5.19 18.37 6.82
N CYS A 210 -4.71 17.16 6.52
CA CYS A 210 -3.74 16.46 7.36
C CYS A 210 -2.35 17.07 7.12
N ARG A 211 -1.58 17.36 8.18
CA ARG A 211 -0.24 17.96 8.07
C ARG A 211 0.80 17.03 8.65
N TRP A 212 1.81 16.70 7.87
CA TRP A 212 2.92 15.84 8.29
C TRP A 212 4.22 16.61 8.24
N TYR A 213 5.13 16.29 9.14
CA TYR A 213 6.37 17.03 9.29
C TYR A 213 7.61 16.15 9.14
N ILE A 214 8.59 16.65 8.41
CA ILE A 214 9.97 16.18 8.50
C ILE A 214 10.82 17.35 8.96
N TYR A 215 11.25 17.30 10.22
CA TYR A 215 12.20 18.28 10.73
C TYR A 215 13.58 18.02 10.12
N LYS A 216 14.23 19.11 9.67
CA LYS A 216 15.61 19.11 9.15
C LYS A 216 16.60 18.71 10.25
N ASP A 217 16.31 19.07 11.49
CA ASP A 217 16.95 18.54 12.68
C ASP A 217 15.95 17.73 13.52
N LYS A 218 16.22 16.44 13.72
CA LYS A 218 15.42 15.53 14.56
C LYS A 218 15.22 16.05 15.99
N ARG A 219 16.19 16.80 16.53
CA ARG A 219 16.11 17.38 17.88
C ARG A 219 15.13 18.54 17.95
N ALA A 220 14.80 19.15 16.81
CA ALA A 220 13.82 20.23 16.72
C ALA A 220 12.36 19.75 16.79
N ILE A 221 12.10 18.43 16.77
CA ILE A 221 10.74 17.90 16.92
C ILE A 221 10.14 18.38 18.26
N PRO A 222 9.00 19.09 18.26
CA PRO A 222 8.39 19.64 19.48
C PRO A 222 8.01 18.58 20.51
N GLU A 223 8.08 18.96 21.80
CA GLU A 223 7.73 18.11 22.95
C GLU A 223 6.31 17.53 22.88
N ARG A 224 5.36 18.31 22.33
CA ARG A 224 3.94 17.92 22.21
C ARG A 224 3.72 16.56 21.52
N PHE A 225 4.60 16.16 20.60
CA PHE A 225 4.49 14.88 19.91
C PHE A 225 4.84 13.69 20.81
N TYR A 226 5.66 13.92 21.85
CA TYR A 226 6.04 12.92 22.85
C TYR A 226 5.04 12.91 24.01
N GLU A 227 4.69 14.10 24.52
CA GLU A 227 3.78 14.28 25.66
C GLU A 227 2.44 13.57 25.47
N ARG A 228 1.89 13.59 24.24
CA ARG A 228 0.59 12.95 23.98
C ARG A 228 0.57 11.45 24.25
N TYR A 229 1.72 10.78 24.21
CA TYR A 229 1.88 9.36 24.52
C TYR A 229 2.49 9.11 25.90
N GLY A 230 2.59 10.14 26.74
CA GLY A 230 3.24 10.06 28.05
C GLY A 230 4.74 9.77 27.96
N VAL A 231 5.36 10.02 26.81
CA VAL A 231 6.80 9.86 26.61
C VAL A 231 7.47 11.20 26.87
N LYS A 232 8.54 11.19 27.66
CA LYS A 232 9.39 12.37 27.83
C LYS A 232 10.40 12.41 26.69
N LYS A 233 10.54 13.54 25.99
CA LYS A 233 11.61 13.72 25.02
C LYS A 233 12.96 13.68 25.74
N GLU A 234 13.92 12.96 25.16
CA GLU A 234 15.27 12.96 25.68
C GLU A 234 15.88 14.36 25.58
N THR A 235 16.33 14.90 26.72
CA THR A 235 17.02 16.19 26.79
C THR A 235 18.44 16.01 26.28
N GLY A 236 18.61 16.08 24.96
CA GLY A 236 19.91 16.06 24.28
C GLY A 236 20.48 17.46 24.07
N ALA A 237 21.54 17.54 23.25
CA ALA A 237 22.06 18.83 22.76
C ALA A 237 20.93 19.65 22.10
N ALA A 238 20.98 20.97 22.26
CA ALA A 238 20.02 21.88 21.63
C ALA A 238 19.93 21.62 20.12
N PRO A 239 18.76 21.85 19.49
CA PRO A 239 18.64 21.83 18.04
C PRO A 239 19.71 22.73 17.41
N ALA A 240 20.25 22.31 16.27
CA ALA A 240 21.09 23.17 15.47
C ALA A 240 20.30 24.44 15.09
N ALA A 241 20.98 25.58 15.02
CA ALA A 241 20.39 26.78 14.47
C ALA A 241 19.88 26.50 13.05
N ALA A 242 18.72 27.03 12.71
CA ALA A 242 18.12 26.82 11.40
C ALA A 242 19.08 27.35 10.32
N SER A 243 19.44 26.51 9.34
CA SER A 243 20.48 26.84 8.37
C SER A 243 20.04 27.88 7.34
N GLY A 244 18.72 28.12 7.21
CA GLY A 244 18.12 28.92 6.13
C GLY A 244 18.20 28.25 4.75
N GLU A 245 18.92 27.13 4.62
CA GLU A 245 19.13 26.43 3.36
C GLU A 245 17.83 25.78 2.89
N ARG A 246 17.55 25.91 1.58
CA ARG A 246 16.42 25.29 0.90
C ARG A 246 16.87 24.07 0.13
N TRP A 247 16.24 22.93 0.39
CA TRP A 247 16.48 21.69 -0.30
C TRP A 247 15.76 21.65 -1.65
N PHE A 248 14.51 22.11 -1.69
CA PHE A 248 13.74 22.17 -2.90
C PHE A 248 13.73 23.59 -3.49
N THR A 249 13.89 23.68 -4.80
CA THR A 249 13.50 24.88 -5.54
C THR A 249 11.98 24.96 -5.65
N PRO A 250 11.39 26.15 -5.82
CA PRO A 250 9.95 26.28 -6.06
C PRO A 250 9.45 25.44 -7.25
N GLN A 251 10.27 25.34 -8.31
CA GLN A 251 9.98 24.49 -9.46
C GLN A 251 9.99 23.00 -9.11
N GLN A 252 10.93 22.54 -8.27
CA GLN A 252 10.96 21.16 -7.82
C GLN A 252 9.72 20.81 -6.99
N ILE A 253 9.28 21.70 -6.09
CA ILE A 253 8.02 21.51 -5.36
C ILE A 253 6.86 21.40 -6.35
N ALA A 254 6.72 22.38 -7.26
CA ALA A 254 5.64 22.40 -8.24
C ALA A 254 5.63 21.15 -9.16
N ASP A 255 6.80 20.59 -9.47
CA ASP A 255 6.90 19.41 -10.35
C ASP A 255 6.69 18.08 -9.63
N THR A 256 7.23 17.94 -8.42
CA THR A 256 7.28 16.65 -7.71
C THR A 256 5.95 16.27 -7.08
N VAL A 257 5.10 17.24 -6.74
CA VAL A 257 3.75 17.01 -6.20
C VAL A 257 2.74 16.56 -7.27
N ARG A 258 3.10 16.69 -8.56
CA ARG A 258 2.18 16.41 -9.67
C ARG A 258 2.09 14.91 -9.98
N PRO A 259 0.90 14.41 -10.33
CA PRO A 259 0.72 13.03 -10.75
C PRO A 259 1.65 12.63 -11.89
N THR A 260 2.21 11.43 -11.82
CA THR A 260 3.19 10.94 -12.79
C THR A 260 2.62 10.83 -14.21
N TYR A 261 1.35 10.44 -14.37
CA TYR A 261 0.70 10.34 -15.68
C TYR A 261 0.57 11.72 -16.36
N ILE A 262 0.26 12.78 -15.62
CA ILE A 262 0.23 14.17 -16.12
C ILE A 262 1.62 14.59 -16.58
N ARG A 263 2.63 14.32 -15.75
CA ARG A 263 4.03 14.66 -16.09
C ARG A 263 4.52 13.90 -17.33
N ILE A 264 4.02 12.69 -17.59
CA ILE A 264 4.28 11.94 -18.82
C ILE A 264 3.58 12.61 -20.01
N GLN A 265 2.29 12.91 -19.90
CA GLN A 265 1.49 13.55 -20.96
C GLN A 265 2.12 14.88 -21.41
N GLU A 266 2.40 15.79 -20.48
CA GLU A 266 2.99 17.10 -20.81
C GLU A 266 4.35 16.99 -21.50
N ARG A 267 5.17 16.01 -21.11
CA ARG A 267 6.45 15.77 -21.79
C ARG A 267 6.26 15.25 -23.20
N LEU A 268 5.30 14.36 -23.40
CA LEU A 268 4.97 13.85 -24.73
C LEU A 268 4.42 14.96 -25.64
N GLU A 269 3.55 15.83 -25.13
CA GLU A 269 3.03 17.00 -25.85
C GLU A 269 4.15 17.97 -26.27
N ARG A 270 5.21 18.09 -25.47
CA ARG A 270 6.40 18.89 -25.77
C ARG A 270 7.44 18.16 -26.62
N GLY A 271 7.18 16.91 -27.04
CA GLY A 271 8.13 16.08 -27.79
C GLY A 271 9.29 15.49 -26.97
N ASP A 272 9.29 15.61 -25.65
CA ASP A 272 10.32 15.08 -24.74
C ASP A 272 10.08 13.59 -24.41
N THR A 273 10.26 12.74 -25.40
CA THR A 273 10.10 11.28 -25.26
C THR A 273 11.09 10.67 -24.27
N LYS A 274 12.32 11.19 -24.19
CA LYS A 274 13.36 10.73 -23.26
C LYS A 274 12.96 11.01 -21.82
N GLY A 275 12.47 12.22 -21.54
CA GLY A 275 11.99 12.58 -20.22
C GLY A 275 10.73 11.79 -19.81
N ALA A 276 9.80 11.56 -20.74
CA ALA A 276 8.64 10.71 -20.48
C ALA A 276 9.04 9.27 -20.10
N LEU A 277 9.99 8.67 -20.84
CA LEU A 277 10.52 7.33 -20.53
C LEU A 277 11.26 7.25 -19.19
N ARG A 278 11.88 8.37 -18.76
CA ARG A 278 12.51 8.46 -17.43
C ARG A 278 11.45 8.42 -16.32
N ILE A 279 10.38 9.21 -16.43
CA ILE A 279 9.30 9.22 -15.44
C ILE A 279 8.63 7.84 -15.34
N ILE A 280 8.40 7.16 -16.47
CA ILE A 280 7.85 5.79 -16.48
C ILE A 280 8.72 4.82 -15.69
N ARG A 281 10.05 4.96 -15.77
CA ARG A 281 10.97 4.11 -15.01
C ARG A 281 10.89 4.38 -13.51
N GLU A 282 10.80 5.66 -13.13
CA GLU A 282 10.64 6.07 -11.72
C GLU A 282 9.32 5.56 -11.14
N MET A 283 8.23 5.64 -11.93
CA MET A 283 6.88 5.26 -11.52
C MET A 283 6.68 3.76 -11.26
N ALA A 284 7.49 2.88 -11.85
CA ALA A 284 7.34 1.44 -11.68
C ALA A 284 7.47 0.99 -10.20
N GLY A 285 8.14 1.78 -9.35
CA GLY A 285 8.25 1.54 -7.91
C GLY A 285 7.29 2.34 -7.03
N ASP A 286 6.66 3.39 -7.53
CA ASP A 286 5.98 4.39 -6.66
C ASP A 286 4.81 3.81 -5.84
N PHE A 287 4.12 2.78 -6.36
CA PHE A 287 3.02 2.13 -5.63
C PHE A 287 3.47 0.87 -4.87
N VAL A 288 4.65 0.34 -5.16
CA VAL A 288 5.13 -0.93 -4.59
C VAL A 288 5.24 -0.83 -3.08
N PHE A 289 5.81 0.26 -2.56
CA PHE A 289 5.95 0.48 -1.12
C PHE A 289 4.59 0.47 -0.41
N LEU A 290 3.64 1.28 -0.90
CA LEU A 290 2.30 1.41 -0.31
C LEU A 290 1.54 0.08 -0.37
N HIS A 291 1.51 -0.54 -1.55
CA HIS A 291 0.90 -1.86 -1.77
C HIS A 291 1.43 -2.88 -0.77
N SER A 292 2.75 -2.99 -0.67
CA SER A 292 3.40 -3.96 0.21
C SER A 292 3.13 -3.73 1.67
N GLN A 293 3.09 -2.48 2.14
CA GLN A 293 2.73 -2.18 3.52
C GLN A 293 1.27 -2.59 3.82
N ILE A 294 0.34 -2.34 2.90
CA ILE A 294 -1.06 -2.71 3.09
C ILE A 294 -1.24 -4.23 3.10
N VAL A 295 -0.63 -4.94 2.15
CA VAL A 295 -0.68 -6.42 2.10
C VAL A 295 -0.12 -7.03 3.38
N ASN A 296 1.01 -6.52 3.86
CA ASN A 296 1.64 -6.98 5.10
C ASN A 296 0.77 -6.67 6.32
N MET A 297 0.07 -5.54 6.34
CA MET A 297 -0.85 -5.15 7.40
C MET A 297 -2.06 -6.08 7.43
N LEU A 298 -2.72 -6.30 6.29
CA LEU A 298 -3.88 -7.19 6.17
C LEU A 298 -3.56 -8.60 6.66
N VAL A 299 -2.48 -9.23 6.19
CA VAL A 299 -2.13 -10.59 6.65
C VAL A 299 -1.82 -10.64 8.14
N SER A 300 -1.19 -9.59 8.69
CA SER A 300 -0.88 -9.54 10.13
C SER A 300 -2.15 -9.38 10.97
N ILE A 301 -3.15 -8.64 10.48
CA ILE A 301 -4.44 -8.48 11.16
C ILE A 301 -5.25 -9.77 11.08
N PHE A 302 -5.25 -10.47 9.94
CA PHE A 302 -5.89 -11.77 9.82
C PHE A 302 -5.29 -12.79 10.80
N ASP A 303 -3.95 -12.79 10.92
CA ASP A 303 -3.25 -13.62 11.90
C ASP A 303 -3.60 -13.22 13.34
N PHE A 304 -3.68 -11.92 13.64
CA PHE A 304 -4.10 -11.41 14.95
C PHE A 304 -5.51 -11.88 15.33
N ILE A 305 -6.49 -11.72 14.43
CA ILE A 305 -7.88 -12.12 14.65
C ILE A 305 -7.94 -13.64 14.89
N SER A 306 -7.30 -14.43 14.03
CA SER A 306 -7.27 -15.89 14.19
C SER A 306 -6.67 -16.31 15.54
N ARG A 307 -5.54 -15.73 15.95
CA ARG A 307 -4.91 -16.05 17.24
C ARG A 307 -5.75 -15.62 18.44
N ARG A 308 -6.47 -14.50 18.34
CA ARG A 308 -7.19 -13.92 19.47
C ARG A 308 -8.59 -14.46 19.63
N ALA A 309 -9.24 -14.80 18.53
CA ALA A 309 -10.67 -15.12 18.46
C ALA A 309 -10.98 -16.42 17.71
N GLY A 310 -9.98 -17.07 17.11
CA GLY A 310 -10.13 -18.31 16.35
C GLY A 310 -10.46 -18.07 14.87
N GLU A 311 -10.32 -19.14 14.09
CA GLU A 311 -10.50 -19.09 12.63
C GLU A 311 -11.95 -18.90 12.19
N GLU A 312 -12.94 -19.35 12.98
CA GLU A 312 -14.35 -19.02 12.74
C GLU A 312 -14.57 -17.50 12.70
N LYS A 313 -13.96 -16.80 13.67
CA LYS A 313 -14.01 -15.35 13.75
C LYS A 313 -13.20 -14.65 12.66
N LEU A 314 -12.14 -15.28 12.17
CA LEU A 314 -11.49 -14.82 10.94
C LEU A 314 -12.44 -14.93 9.74
N GLY A 315 -13.22 -16.01 9.62
CA GLY A 315 -14.27 -16.16 8.61
C GLY A 315 -15.30 -15.03 8.67
N ASP A 316 -15.86 -14.75 9.84
CA ASP A 316 -16.79 -13.63 10.08
C ASP A 316 -16.18 -12.29 9.63
N ALA A 317 -14.89 -12.07 9.93
CA ALA A 317 -14.18 -10.84 9.58
C ALA A 317 -13.97 -10.71 8.05
N LEU A 318 -13.64 -11.80 7.36
CA LEU A 318 -13.50 -11.83 5.90
C LEU A 318 -14.85 -11.58 5.20
N PHE A 319 -15.94 -12.14 5.73
CA PHE A 319 -17.30 -11.86 5.26
C PHE A 319 -17.65 -10.37 5.43
N PHE A 320 -17.42 -9.80 6.61
CA PHE A 320 -17.67 -8.38 6.86
C PHE A 320 -16.86 -7.47 5.92
N LEU A 321 -15.60 -7.84 5.68
CA LEU A 321 -14.72 -7.14 4.76
C LEU A 321 -15.24 -7.23 3.32
N TYR A 322 -15.79 -8.37 2.90
CA TYR A 322 -16.50 -8.47 1.61
C TYR A 322 -17.69 -7.50 1.53
N GLU A 323 -18.60 -7.56 2.50
CA GLU A 323 -19.83 -6.77 2.49
C GLU A 323 -19.56 -5.26 2.49
N LYS A 324 -18.63 -4.81 3.33
CA LYS A 324 -18.34 -3.39 3.52
C LYS A 324 -17.28 -2.83 2.57
N GLY A 325 -16.29 -3.63 2.19
CA GLY A 325 -15.13 -3.17 1.41
C GLY A 325 -15.12 -3.60 -0.07
N VAL A 326 -15.80 -4.69 -0.41
CA VAL A 326 -15.69 -5.30 -1.76
C VAL A 326 -16.96 -5.20 -2.56
N ARG A 327 -18.10 -5.54 -1.97
CA ARG A 327 -19.37 -5.62 -2.67
C ARG A 327 -19.70 -4.33 -3.43
N ARG A 328 -19.64 -3.20 -2.72
CA ARG A 328 -19.98 -1.88 -3.29
C ARG A 328 -18.99 -1.42 -4.36
N GLN A 329 -17.70 -1.69 -4.19
CA GLN A 329 -16.67 -1.18 -5.11
C GLN A 329 -16.48 -2.09 -6.33
N ILE A 330 -16.50 -3.41 -6.12
CA ILE A 330 -16.16 -4.40 -7.13
C ILE A 330 -17.42 -5.05 -7.66
N ALA A 331 -18.21 -5.72 -6.81
CA ALA A 331 -19.33 -6.53 -7.27
C ALA A 331 -20.37 -5.67 -7.99
N THR A 332 -20.73 -4.50 -7.44
CA THR A 332 -21.64 -3.56 -8.11
C THR A 332 -21.07 -2.99 -9.41
N SER A 333 -19.74 -2.82 -9.51
CA SER A 333 -19.12 -2.40 -10.78
C SER A 333 -19.21 -3.46 -11.87
N LEU A 334 -19.39 -4.73 -11.49
CA LEU A 334 -19.54 -5.85 -12.43
C LEU A 334 -21.02 -6.11 -12.81
N GLU A 335 -21.98 -5.51 -12.11
CA GLU A 335 -23.40 -5.70 -12.39
C GLU A 335 -23.74 -5.21 -13.81
N GLY A 336 -24.35 -6.09 -14.61
CA GLY A 336 -24.74 -5.80 -15.99
C GLY A 336 -23.64 -5.96 -17.04
N MET A 337 -22.39 -6.23 -16.64
CA MET A 337 -21.32 -6.62 -17.58
C MET A 337 -21.51 -8.06 -18.04
N ASP A 338 -21.20 -8.36 -19.30
CA ASP A 338 -21.05 -9.76 -19.71
C ASP A 338 -19.78 -10.39 -19.09
N ARG A 339 -19.67 -11.73 -19.10
CA ARG A 339 -18.53 -12.42 -18.48
C ARG A 339 -17.18 -12.05 -19.10
N ARG A 340 -17.13 -11.72 -20.39
CA ARG A 340 -15.91 -11.30 -21.09
C ARG A 340 -15.49 -9.91 -20.63
N GLU A 341 -16.44 -8.98 -20.56
CA GLU A 341 -16.24 -7.61 -20.07
C GLU A 341 -15.84 -7.60 -18.60
N ALA A 342 -16.53 -8.37 -17.76
CA ALA A 342 -16.20 -8.54 -16.35
C ALA A 342 -14.78 -9.08 -16.15
N LEU A 343 -14.36 -10.06 -16.96
CA LEU A 343 -13.00 -10.60 -16.89
C LEU A 343 -11.95 -9.55 -17.28
N CYS A 344 -12.18 -8.78 -18.34
CA CYS A 344 -11.31 -7.66 -18.71
C CYS A 344 -11.20 -6.64 -17.58
N PHE A 345 -12.33 -6.28 -16.96
CA PHE A 345 -12.37 -5.35 -15.84
C PHE A 345 -11.53 -5.86 -14.66
N ILE A 346 -11.67 -7.13 -14.28
CA ILE A 346 -10.93 -7.75 -13.18
C ILE A 346 -9.42 -7.78 -13.48
N VAL A 347 -9.04 -8.20 -14.69
CA VAL A 347 -7.63 -8.27 -15.09
C VAL A 347 -6.99 -6.88 -15.03
N HIS A 348 -7.62 -5.87 -15.62
CA HIS A 348 -7.04 -4.54 -15.71
C HIS A 348 -7.01 -3.80 -14.38
N ASN A 349 -8.10 -3.85 -13.61
CA ASN A 349 -8.21 -3.01 -12.42
C ASN A 349 -7.74 -3.69 -11.13
N PHE A 350 -7.60 -5.02 -11.11
CA PHE A 350 -7.12 -5.75 -9.94
C PHE A 350 -5.83 -6.48 -10.23
N PHE A 351 -5.82 -7.42 -11.17
CA PHE A 351 -4.65 -8.29 -11.32
C PHE A 351 -3.42 -7.51 -11.78
N LEU A 352 -3.51 -6.70 -12.84
CA LEU A 352 -2.38 -5.90 -13.31
C LEU A 352 -1.95 -4.83 -12.30
N ALA A 353 -2.92 -4.21 -11.64
CA ALA A 353 -2.67 -3.21 -10.60
C ALA A 353 -1.93 -3.82 -9.40
N ASP A 354 -2.33 -5.02 -8.97
CA ASP A 354 -1.73 -5.78 -7.85
C ASP A 354 -0.26 -6.15 -8.15
N LEU A 355 0.09 -6.36 -9.42
CA LEU A 355 1.48 -6.59 -9.84
C LEU A 355 2.34 -5.32 -9.80
N CYS A 356 1.78 -4.15 -9.51
CA CYS A 356 2.48 -2.86 -9.38
C CYS A 356 3.35 -2.55 -10.61
N GLY A 357 2.85 -2.82 -11.82
CA GLY A 357 3.60 -2.60 -13.06
C GLY A 357 4.85 -3.49 -13.24
N GLY A 358 5.03 -4.50 -12.39
CA GLY A 358 6.20 -5.38 -12.36
C GLY A 358 7.42 -4.80 -11.64
N GLY A 359 7.25 -3.77 -10.81
CA GLY A 359 8.33 -3.17 -10.01
C GLY A 359 8.70 -3.94 -8.74
N SER A 360 7.93 -4.98 -8.39
CA SER A 360 8.15 -5.79 -7.19
C SER A 360 9.33 -6.75 -7.31
N TYR A 361 9.76 -7.32 -6.18
CA TYR A 361 10.80 -8.34 -6.16
C TYR A 361 10.35 -9.62 -5.41
N PRO A 362 10.30 -10.80 -6.07
CA PRO A 362 10.40 -10.98 -7.52
C PRO A 362 9.26 -10.25 -8.25
N PRO A 363 9.45 -9.90 -9.55
CA PRO A 363 8.39 -9.30 -10.33
C PRO A 363 7.25 -10.29 -10.48
N GLY A 364 6.03 -9.83 -10.26
CA GLY A 364 4.83 -10.61 -10.54
C GLY A 364 4.59 -10.76 -12.05
N GLY A 365 4.05 -11.91 -12.45
CA GLY A 365 3.67 -12.22 -13.82
C GLY A 365 2.18 -12.49 -13.95
N VAL A 366 1.62 -12.21 -15.13
CA VAL A 366 0.29 -12.67 -15.54
C VAL A 366 0.40 -13.33 -16.92
N SER A 367 -0.34 -14.40 -17.13
CA SER A 367 -0.60 -14.95 -18.45
C SER A 367 -2.07 -15.31 -18.59
N VAL A 368 -2.58 -15.21 -19.82
CA VAL A 368 -3.97 -15.48 -20.16
C VAL A 368 -3.99 -16.53 -21.27
N SER A 369 -4.70 -17.63 -21.04
CA SER A 369 -4.96 -18.67 -22.04
C SER A 369 -6.45 -18.93 -22.13
N GLU A 370 -6.88 -19.49 -23.27
CA GLU A 370 -8.29 -19.78 -23.51
C GLU A 370 -8.42 -21.12 -24.23
N ASP A 371 -9.38 -21.92 -23.81
CA ASP A 371 -9.75 -23.20 -24.41
C ASP A 371 -11.27 -23.28 -24.62
N ALA A 372 -11.76 -24.47 -24.99
CA ALA A 372 -13.19 -24.68 -25.26
C ALA A 372 -14.09 -24.44 -24.04
N GLY A 373 -13.58 -24.67 -22.82
CA GLY A 373 -14.33 -24.57 -21.58
C GLY A 373 -14.21 -23.23 -20.86
N GLY A 374 -13.32 -22.32 -21.29
CA GLY A 374 -13.11 -21.07 -20.56
C GLY A 374 -11.79 -20.37 -20.79
N VAL A 375 -11.57 -19.32 -20.00
CA VAL A 375 -10.33 -18.53 -19.95
C VAL A 375 -9.61 -18.82 -18.64
N THR A 376 -8.31 -19.11 -18.72
CA THR A 376 -7.43 -19.29 -17.56
C THR A 376 -6.51 -18.08 -17.43
N ILE A 377 -6.44 -17.52 -16.23
CA ILE A 377 -5.49 -16.47 -15.86
C ILE A 377 -4.53 -17.05 -14.82
N ILE A 378 -3.24 -16.96 -15.08
CA ILE A 378 -2.19 -17.45 -14.18
C ILE A 378 -1.43 -16.25 -13.65
N LEU A 379 -1.35 -16.11 -12.33
CA LEU A 379 -0.59 -15.09 -11.64
C LEU A 379 0.63 -15.71 -10.94
N ASP A 380 1.84 -15.36 -11.37
CA ASP A 380 3.07 -16.00 -10.88
C ASP A 380 4.22 -15.03 -10.55
N PRO A 381 4.45 -14.74 -9.26
CA PRO A 381 3.42 -14.77 -8.22
C PRO A 381 2.36 -13.69 -8.48
N CYS A 382 1.17 -13.84 -7.91
CA CYS A 382 0.27 -12.69 -7.75
C CYS A 382 0.91 -11.62 -6.86
N GLY A 383 0.45 -10.38 -6.99
CA GLY A 383 1.02 -9.22 -6.34
C GLY A 383 1.00 -9.28 -4.81
N SER A 384 0.06 -10.02 -4.24
CA SER A 384 -0.18 -10.11 -2.80
C SER A 384 0.15 -11.48 -2.19
N GLY A 385 -0.83 -12.40 -2.07
CA GLY A 385 -0.67 -13.67 -1.34
C GLY A 385 0.45 -14.58 -1.87
N GLY A 386 0.60 -14.66 -3.19
CA GLY A 386 1.69 -15.37 -3.86
C GLY A 386 3.07 -14.81 -3.50
N LYS A 387 3.22 -13.47 -3.40
CA LYS A 387 4.47 -12.85 -2.93
C LYS A 387 4.76 -13.16 -1.47
N LEU A 388 3.75 -13.12 -0.60
CA LEU A 388 3.91 -13.51 0.81
C LEU A 388 4.45 -14.94 0.92
N LEU A 389 3.91 -15.87 0.13
CA LEU A 389 4.41 -17.25 0.03
C LEU A 389 5.86 -17.32 -0.48
N ARG A 390 6.17 -16.64 -1.59
CA ARG A 390 7.52 -16.59 -2.18
C ARG A 390 8.57 -16.12 -1.19
N HIS A 391 8.20 -15.20 -0.30
CA HIS A 391 9.05 -14.65 0.76
C HIS A 391 8.97 -15.39 2.11
N ASN A 392 8.37 -16.58 2.14
CA ASN A 392 8.23 -17.42 3.35
C ASN A 392 7.48 -16.74 4.50
N ALA A 393 6.47 -15.93 4.23
CA ALA A 393 5.78 -15.18 5.28
C ALA A 393 5.07 -16.08 6.32
N TYR A 394 4.73 -17.30 5.92
CA TYR A 394 4.02 -18.29 6.73
C TYR A 394 4.97 -19.24 7.49
N ARG A 395 6.26 -18.94 7.51
CA ARG A 395 7.26 -19.69 8.29
C ARG A 395 7.96 -18.75 9.29
N PRO A 396 8.26 -19.21 10.50
CA PRO A 396 9.07 -18.43 11.43
C PRO A 396 10.44 -18.10 10.82
N LEU A 397 10.98 -16.92 11.15
CA LEU A 397 12.34 -16.56 10.76
C LEU A 397 13.34 -17.50 11.44
N SER A 398 14.25 -18.07 10.65
CA SER A 398 15.36 -18.85 11.18
C SER A 398 16.31 -17.96 12.00
N PRO A 399 16.99 -18.51 13.03
CA PRO A 399 18.00 -17.78 13.78
C PRO A 399 19.09 -17.16 12.88
N VAL A 400 19.49 -17.88 11.83
CA VAL A 400 20.45 -17.41 10.83
C VAL A 400 19.94 -16.17 10.11
N LYS A 401 18.68 -16.18 9.63
CA LYS A 401 18.11 -15.02 8.93
C LYS A 401 17.99 -13.81 9.86
N LYS A 402 17.59 -14.02 11.12
CA LYS A 402 17.56 -12.94 12.14
C LYS A 402 18.95 -12.34 12.36
N ALA A 403 19.99 -13.17 12.46
CA ALA A 403 21.37 -12.70 12.61
C ALA A 403 21.85 -11.93 11.37
N MET A 404 21.57 -12.44 10.17
CA MET A 404 21.89 -11.76 8.92
C MET A 404 21.23 -10.38 8.83
N GLU A 405 19.92 -10.28 9.10
CA GLU A 405 19.21 -9.00 9.06
C GLU A 405 19.78 -7.98 10.06
N LYS A 406 20.18 -8.44 11.25
CA LYS A 406 20.88 -7.58 12.24
C LYS A 406 22.22 -7.07 11.71
N ILE A 407 23.01 -7.95 11.07
CA ILE A 407 24.29 -7.57 10.45
C ILE A 407 24.06 -6.58 9.31
N GLU A 408 23.04 -6.81 8.46
CA GLU A 408 22.66 -5.91 7.38
C GLU A 408 22.32 -4.51 7.93
N VAL A 409 21.45 -4.41 8.93
CA VAL A 409 21.07 -3.13 9.55
C VAL A 409 22.27 -2.45 10.21
N ALA A 410 23.12 -3.20 10.93
CA ALA A 410 24.33 -2.65 11.54
C ALA A 410 25.31 -2.12 10.49
N SER A 411 25.48 -2.85 9.39
CA SER A 411 26.32 -2.45 8.27
C SER A 411 25.80 -1.17 7.63
N MET A 412 24.48 -1.09 7.39
CA MET A 412 23.86 0.12 6.83
C MET A 412 24.02 1.33 7.73
N ARG A 413 23.84 1.18 9.06
CA ARG A 413 24.07 2.25 10.04
C ARG A 413 25.51 2.73 10.04
N LEU A 414 26.47 1.84 9.81
CA LEU A 414 27.89 2.20 9.70
C LEU A 414 28.16 2.93 8.38
N THR A 415 27.68 2.40 7.25
CA THR A 415 27.89 3.02 5.93
C THR A 415 27.21 4.37 5.80
N ALA A 416 26.08 4.58 6.49
CA ALA A 416 25.37 5.86 6.52
C ALA A 416 26.18 6.99 7.18
N LYS A 417 27.18 6.66 8.00
CA LYS A 417 28.11 7.64 8.59
C LYS A 417 29.24 8.05 7.65
N LEU A 418 29.41 7.34 6.53
CA LEU A 418 30.43 7.67 5.54
C LEU A 418 29.96 8.87 4.71
N PRO A 419 30.85 9.83 4.38
CA PRO A 419 30.51 11.00 3.58
C PRO A 419 30.35 10.61 2.11
N LEU A 420 29.23 9.97 1.77
CA LEU A 420 28.91 9.61 0.39
C LEU A 420 28.36 10.82 -0.37
N PRO A 421 28.76 11.02 -1.64
CA PRO A 421 28.19 12.08 -2.47
C PRO A 421 26.66 11.97 -2.54
N LEU A 422 25.96 13.12 -2.46
CA LEU A 422 24.49 13.15 -2.48
C LEU A 422 23.90 12.49 -3.74
N SER A 423 24.59 12.57 -4.88
CA SER A 423 24.17 11.89 -6.12
C SER A 423 24.16 10.36 -6.00
N LEU A 424 25.10 9.79 -5.24
CA LEU A 424 25.13 8.36 -4.95
C LEU A 424 24.03 7.97 -3.96
N GLN A 425 23.80 8.80 -2.94
CA GLN A 425 22.70 8.60 -1.99
C GLN A 425 21.33 8.61 -2.69
N LYS A 426 21.10 9.61 -3.56
CA LYS A 426 19.87 9.77 -4.35
C LYS A 426 19.59 8.60 -5.30
N SER A 427 20.63 7.92 -5.78
CA SER A 427 20.47 6.78 -6.69
C SER A 427 20.35 5.43 -5.96
N SER A 428 21.02 5.28 -4.81
CA SER A 428 21.09 3.99 -4.09
C SER A 428 19.99 3.82 -3.04
N ILE A 429 19.71 4.83 -2.22
CA ILE A 429 18.78 4.73 -1.09
C ILE A 429 17.36 4.33 -1.53
N PRO A 430 16.75 4.92 -2.59
CA PRO A 430 15.41 4.51 -3.00
C PRO A 430 15.34 3.01 -3.34
N PHE A 431 16.33 2.51 -4.09
CA PHE A 431 16.41 1.09 -4.45
C PHE A 431 16.58 0.20 -3.21
N THR A 432 17.41 0.62 -2.26
CA THR A 432 17.61 -0.10 -1.00
C THR A 432 16.32 -0.18 -0.17
N LEU A 433 15.57 0.92 -0.07
CA LEU A 433 14.28 0.93 0.63
C LEU A 433 13.27 0.01 -0.05
N ASP A 434 13.12 0.11 -1.37
CA ASP A 434 12.22 -0.76 -2.14
C ASP A 434 12.60 -2.24 -1.96
N TYR A 435 13.89 -2.56 -2.05
CA TYR A 435 14.40 -3.93 -1.85
C TYR A 435 14.05 -4.50 -0.47
N PHE A 436 14.29 -3.75 0.61
CA PHE A 436 13.99 -4.24 1.95
C PHE A 436 12.49 -4.29 2.24
N CYS A 437 11.71 -3.34 1.73
CA CYS A 437 10.26 -3.38 1.83
C CYS A 437 9.67 -4.61 1.12
N GLU A 438 10.26 -5.01 -0.01
CA GLU A 438 9.83 -6.19 -0.75
C GLU A 438 10.30 -7.50 -0.13
N THR A 439 11.53 -7.55 0.41
CA THR A 439 12.15 -8.81 0.87
C THR A 439 11.94 -9.12 2.34
N ARG A 440 11.67 -8.12 3.18
CA ARG A 440 11.40 -8.30 4.61
C ARG A 440 9.90 -8.32 4.90
N ARG A 441 9.22 -9.34 4.38
CA ARG A 441 7.79 -9.61 4.64
C ARG A 441 7.54 -10.08 6.08
N PRO A 442 6.29 -10.02 6.58
CA PRO A 442 5.89 -10.67 7.83
C PRO A 442 6.38 -12.10 7.90
N ALA A 443 6.57 -12.65 9.09
CA ALA A 443 7.06 -14.02 9.25
C ALA A 443 6.30 -14.75 10.35
N GLY A 444 6.10 -16.05 10.15
CA GLY A 444 5.31 -16.87 11.07
C GLY A 444 3.81 -16.55 11.05
N MET A 445 3.30 -15.97 9.95
CA MET A 445 1.87 -15.76 9.74
C MET A 445 1.14 -17.11 9.64
N GLY A 446 -0.10 -17.17 10.07
CA GLY A 446 -0.88 -18.40 10.13
C GLY A 446 -1.47 -18.85 8.79
N THR A 447 -1.85 -20.12 8.80
CA THR A 447 -2.57 -20.82 7.74
C THR A 447 -3.75 -21.53 8.37
N THR A 448 -4.82 -21.79 7.62
CA THR A 448 -5.99 -22.49 8.16
C THR A 448 -5.62 -23.83 8.78
N THR A 449 -6.11 -24.12 9.98
CA THR A 449 -5.84 -25.41 10.65
C THR A 449 -6.74 -26.53 10.14
N ARG A 450 -7.91 -26.18 9.61
CA ARG A 450 -8.87 -27.08 8.96
C ARG A 450 -9.47 -26.44 7.71
N ALA A 451 -10.27 -27.21 6.98
CA ALA A 451 -11.03 -26.70 5.85
C ALA A 451 -12.23 -25.89 6.33
N TYR A 452 -12.43 -24.72 5.72
CA TYR A 452 -13.62 -23.88 5.84
C TYR A 452 -14.16 -23.60 4.44
N ASP A 453 -15.44 -23.28 4.36
CA ASP A 453 -16.06 -22.81 3.13
C ASP A 453 -15.35 -21.55 2.58
N TRP A 454 -15.06 -20.58 3.45
CA TRP A 454 -14.35 -19.33 3.13
C TRP A 454 -12.85 -19.54 2.82
N SER A 455 -12.28 -20.71 3.12
CA SER A 455 -10.90 -21.06 2.77
C SER A 455 -10.79 -21.87 1.47
N GLY A 456 -11.88 -21.90 0.67
CA GLY A 456 -11.97 -22.73 -0.53
C GLY A 456 -12.00 -24.22 -0.20
N ASN A 457 -12.58 -24.60 0.94
CA ASN A 457 -12.67 -25.97 1.46
C ASN A 457 -11.30 -26.65 1.65
N ARG A 458 -10.27 -25.88 2.04
CA ARG A 458 -8.90 -26.37 2.21
C ARG A 458 -8.33 -26.02 3.58
N ALA A 459 -7.67 -27.00 4.19
CA ALA A 459 -6.75 -26.79 5.31
C ALA A 459 -5.37 -26.35 4.81
N GLY A 460 -4.58 -25.72 5.67
CA GLY A 460 -3.26 -25.18 5.34
C GLY A 460 -3.31 -23.98 4.38
N MET A 461 -4.48 -23.37 4.17
CA MET A 461 -4.64 -22.23 3.29
C MET A 461 -4.01 -21.00 3.94
N PRO A 462 -3.08 -20.30 3.28
CA PRO A 462 -2.51 -19.07 3.82
C PRO A 462 -3.60 -18.01 4.09
N TYR A 463 -3.58 -17.36 5.25
CA TYR A 463 -4.67 -16.43 5.63
C TYR A 463 -4.90 -15.31 4.62
N TYR A 464 -3.85 -14.78 3.97
CA TYR A 464 -4.07 -13.80 2.91
C TYR A 464 -4.81 -14.40 1.70
N CYS A 465 -4.52 -15.65 1.32
CA CYS A 465 -5.21 -16.33 0.22
C CYS A 465 -6.69 -16.62 0.54
N CYS A 466 -7.05 -16.65 1.83
CA CYS A 466 -8.43 -16.77 2.28
C CYS A 466 -9.26 -15.53 1.89
N LEU A 467 -8.63 -14.36 1.70
CA LEU A 467 -9.29 -13.16 1.20
C LEU A 467 -9.94 -13.40 -0.17
N CYS A 468 -9.15 -13.91 -1.13
CA CYS A 468 -9.65 -14.16 -2.49
C CYS A 468 -10.69 -15.28 -2.53
N THR A 469 -10.48 -16.37 -1.80
CA THR A 469 -11.43 -17.51 -1.77
C THR A 469 -12.74 -17.12 -1.09
N SER A 470 -12.68 -16.38 0.02
CA SER A 470 -13.86 -15.83 0.68
C SER A 470 -14.63 -14.88 -0.24
N PHE A 471 -13.96 -13.97 -0.95
CA PHE A 471 -14.68 -13.07 -1.87
C PHE A 471 -15.37 -13.81 -3.00
N MET A 472 -14.74 -14.83 -3.56
CA MET A 472 -15.37 -15.63 -4.61
C MET A 472 -16.57 -16.42 -4.10
N LYS A 473 -16.49 -16.93 -2.87
CA LYS A 473 -17.64 -17.55 -2.19
C LYS A 473 -18.78 -16.55 -2.05
N GLU A 474 -18.53 -15.39 -1.45
CA GLU A 474 -19.59 -14.41 -1.13
C GLU A 474 -20.15 -13.72 -2.37
N ALA A 475 -19.33 -13.52 -3.42
CA ALA A 475 -19.81 -13.01 -4.70
C ALA A 475 -20.77 -13.98 -5.41
N GLY A 476 -20.80 -15.26 -5.03
CA GLY A 476 -21.65 -16.27 -5.68
C GLY A 476 -21.37 -16.43 -7.18
N ALA A 477 -20.18 -16.03 -7.64
CA ALA A 477 -19.82 -16.05 -9.05
C ALA A 477 -19.52 -17.48 -9.50
N ASP A 478 -20.53 -18.16 -10.03
CA ASP A 478 -20.43 -19.52 -10.56
C ASP A 478 -19.42 -19.67 -11.71
N TRP A 479 -19.23 -18.58 -12.44
CA TRP A 479 -18.43 -18.51 -13.65
C TRP A 479 -16.95 -18.23 -13.38
N LEU A 480 -16.55 -17.74 -12.21
CA LEU A 480 -15.16 -17.41 -11.92
C LEU A 480 -14.69 -18.16 -10.67
N GLN A 481 -13.61 -18.92 -10.80
CA GLN A 481 -13.05 -19.71 -9.72
C GLN A 481 -11.60 -19.32 -9.47
N VAL A 482 -11.20 -19.32 -8.20
CA VAL A 482 -9.81 -19.10 -7.78
C VAL A 482 -9.23 -20.37 -7.19
N HIS A 483 -8.03 -20.72 -7.65
CA HIS A 483 -7.18 -21.78 -7.12
C HIS A 483 -5.90 -21.13 -6.57
N PRO A 484 -5.85 -20.86 -5.25
CA PRO A 484 -4.66 -20.31 -4.64
C PRO A 484 -3.45 -21.26 -4.76
N PRO A 485 -2.21 -20.73 -4.68
CA PRO A 485 -1.00 -21.54 -4.73
C PRO A 485 -0.99 -22.63 -3.65
N GLU A 486 -0.60 -23.86 -4.01
CA GLU A 486 -0.47 -24.96 -3.05
C GLU A 486 0.90 -24.95 -2.35
N GLY A 487 1.93 -24.56 -3.08
CA GLY A 487 3.29 -24.45 -2.62
C GLY A 487 3.87 -23.05 -2.81
N ARG A 488 5.08 -22.87 -2.26
CA ARG A 488 5.80 -21.59 -2.26
C ARG A 488 6.08 -21.02 -3.66
N ARG A 489 6.24 -21.89 -4.66
CA ARG A 489 6.60 -21.51 -6.04
C ARG A 489 5.45 -21.67 -7.01
N ASP A 490 4.29 -22.10 -6.54
CA ASP A 490 3.16 -22.37 -7.41
C ASP A 490 2.45 -21.06 -7.75
N PRO A 491 1.85 -20.98 -8.94
CA PRO A 491 1.08 -19.80 -9.33
C PRO A 491 -0.29 -19.79 -8.63
N CYS A 492 -0.93 -18.62 -8.63
CA CYS A 492 -2.35 -18.51 -8.36
C CYS A 492 -3.10 -18.61 -9.69
N VAL A 493 -4.06 -19.52 -9.80
CA VAL A 493 -4.79 -19.77 -11.04
C VAL A 493 -6.23 -19.33 -10.88
N TRP A 494 -6.72 -18.54 -11.83
CA TRP A 494 -8.11 -18.12 -11.93
C TRP A 494 -8.73 -18.70 -13.19
N ARG A 495 -9.92 -19.27 -13.08
CA ARG A 495 -10.62 -19.91 -14.19
C ARG A 495 -11.98 -19.29 -14.39
N ALA A 496 -12.18 -18.66 -15.54
CA ALA A 496 -13.47 -18.14 -15.98
C ALA A 496 -14.14 -19.15 -16.93
N ALA A 497 -15.27 -19.71 -16.54
CA ALA A 497 -16.10 -20.57 -17.35
C ALA A 497 -16.97 -19.75 -18.32
N LYS A 498 -17.16 -20.29 -19.54
CA LYS A 498 -17.97 -19.66 -20.58
C LYS A 498 -19.46 -19.69 -20.27
#